data_AF-A0AAV4AJ99-F1
#
_entry.id   AF-A0AAV4AJ99-F1
#
_cell.length_a   1.000
_cell.length_b   1.000
_cell.length_c   1.000
_cell.angle_alpha   90.00
_cell.angle_beta   90.00
_cell.angle_gamma   90.00
#
_symmetry.space_group_name_H-M   'P 1'
#
loop_
_entity.id
_entity.type
_entity.pdbx_description
1 polymer ?
#
loop_
_entity_poly.entity_id
_entity_poly.type
_entity_poly.pdbx_seq_one_letter_code
_entity_poly.pdbx_strand_id
1 'polypeptide(L)'
;MGDFNAKVGDERAEHVFGPSGSGIGTVNERGSRLIEWCQVNDFIITNTWYQNHVRRQWTWKSPGDRSRNKIDYILIQKRFRNALKTLKLLPGADCER
;
A
#
# COMPACT_ATOMS: atom_id res chain seq x y z
N MET A 1 2.34 -10.57 3.93
CA MET A 1 3.19 -9.38 3.74
C MET A 1 4.14 -9.68 2.60
N GLY A 2 4.47 -8.69 1.77
CA GLY A 2 5.50 -8.86 0.75
C GLY A 2 5.56 -7.68 -0.21
N ASP A 3 6.54 -7.75 -1.11
CA ASP A 3 6.60 -6.92 -2.31
C ASP A 3 5.68 -7.52 -3.38
N PHE A 4 4.63 -6.79 -3.74
CA PHE A 4 3.69 -7.20 -4.78
C PHE A 4 4.00 -6.56 -6.13
N ASN A 5 4.94 -5.60 -6.19
CA ASN A 5 5.22 -4.78 -7.35
C ASN A 5 3.94 -4.20 -7.99
N ALA A 6 2.98 -3.86 -7.13
CA ALA A 6 1.63 -3.46 -7.48
C ALA A 6 1.41 -1.99 -7.09
N LYS A 7 0.95 -1.18 -8.03
CA LYS A 7 0.51 0.19 -7.75
C LYS A 7 -0.99 0.18 -7.67
N VAL A 8 -1.54 0.33 -6.47
CA VAL A 8 -2.99 0.29 -6.24
C VAL A 8 -3.69 1.62 -6.53
N GLY A 9 -2.91 2.64 -6.92
CA GLY A 9 -3.39 3.97 -7.31
C GLY A 9 -4.05 4.74 -6.17
N ASP A 10 -4.58 5.93 -6.47
CA ASP A 10 -5.43 6.73 -5.56
C ASP A 10 -6.94 6.54 -5.83
N GLU A 11 -7.32 5.56 -6.64
CA GLU A 11 -8.73 5.23 -6.87
C GLU A 11 -9.29 4.47 -5.68
N ARG A 12 -10.44 4.91 -5.16
CA ARG A 12 -11.09 4.28 -4.01
C ARG A 12 -11.75 2.97 -4.43
N ALA A 13 -11.15 1.85 -4.05
CA ALA A 13 -11.82 0.56 -3.93
C ALA A 13 -12.44 0.42 -2.53
N GLU A 14 -13.77 0.55 -2.46
CA GLU A 14 -14.50 0.37 -1.21
C GLU A 14 -14.19 -0.99 -0.58
N HIS A 15 -14.15 -1.02 0.75
CA HIS A 15 -13.90 -2.21 1.58
C HIS A 15 -12.50 -2.84 1.53
N VAL A 16 -11.66 -2.55 0.54
CA VAL A 16 -10.24 -2.96 0.49
C VAL A 16 -9.36 -1.93 1.16
N PHE A 17 -9.61 -0.65 0.87
CA PHE A 17 -8.86 0.45 1.44
C PHE A 17 -9.47 0.97 2.73
N GLY A 18 -8.61 1.55 3.56
CA GLY A 18 -9.02 2.17 4.81
C GLY A 18 -9.17 3.69 4.72
N PRO A 19 -9.51 4.35 5.84
CA PRO A 19 -9.84 5.77 5.87
C PRO A 19 -8.68 6.71 5.50
N SER A 20 -7.45 6.22 5.59
CA SER A 20 -6.25 7.03 5.36
C SER A 20 -5.94 7.24 3.87
N GLY A 21 -6.79 6.70 2.98
CA GLY A 21 -6.69 6.89 1.55
C GLY A 21 -5.87 5.81 0.85
N SER A 22 -5.96 5.85 -0.46
CA SER A 22 -5.39 4.90 -1.41
C SER A 22 -3.89 5.15 -1.63
N GLY A 23 -3.25 4.33 -2.47
CA GLY A 23 -1.81 4.37 -2.73
C GLY A 23 -1.32 5.63 -3.46
N ILE A 24 -0.05 5.62 -3.87
CA ILE A 24 0.57 6.74 -4.61
C ILE A 24 0.49 6.45 -6.11
N GLY A 25 0.05 7.44 -6.89
CA GLY A 25 0.09 7.44 -8.36
C GLY A 25 -1.10 6.75 -9.02
N THR A 26 -0.91 6.29 -10.26
CA THR A 26 -1.94 5.59 -11.04
C THR A 26 -1.90 4.08 -10.77
N VAL A 27 -3.07 3.45 -10.76
CA VAL A 27 -3.19 2.01 -10.66
C VAL A 27 -2.52 1.33 -11.87
N ASN A 28 -1.75 0.27 -11.63
CA ASN A 28 -1.24 -0.59 -12.72
C ASN A 28 -2.00 -1.92 -12.76
N GLU A 29 -1.82 -2.71 -13.81
CA GLU A 29 -2.53 -4.00 -13.99
C GLU A 29 -2.39 -4.94 -12.76
N ARG A 30 -1.19 -4.99 -12.18
CA ARG A 30 -0.92 -5.77 -10.95
C ARG A 30 -1.69 -5.22 -9.75
N GLY A 31 -1.81 -3.91 -9.64
CA GLY A 31 -2.63 -3.21 -8.65
C GLY A 31 -4.10 -3.55 -8.79
N SER A 32 -4.65 -3.47 -10.00
CA SER A 32 -6.05 -3.83 -10.26
C SER A 32 -6.33 -5.27 -9.86
N ARG A 33 -5.46 -6.22 -10.27
CA ARG A 33 -5.59 -7.64 -9.89
C ARG A 33 -5.48 -7.87 -8.39
N LEU A 34 -4.60 -7.13 -7.71
CA LEU A 34 -4.45 -7.21 -6.25
C LEU A 34 -5.71 -6.70 -5.54
N ILE A 35 -6.29 -5.59 -6.01
CA ILE A 35 -7.54 -5.02 -5.48
C ILE A 35 -8.68 -6.02 -5.65
N GLU A 36 -8.86 -6.55 -6.87
CA GLU A 36 -9.89 -7.54 -7.18
C GLU A 36 -9.74 -8.79 -6.29
N TRP A 37 -8.51 -9.32 -6.16
CA TRP A 37 -8.27 -10.46 -5.29
C TRP A 37 -8.63 -10.16 -3.83
N CYS A 38 -8.32 -8.95 -3.34
CA CYS A 38 -8.69 -8.55 -1.98
C CYS A 38 -10.21 -8.44 -1.80
N GLN A 39 -10.93 -7.95 -2.80
CA GLN A 39 -12.40 -7.88 -2.78
C GLN A 39 -13.03 -9.28 -2.72
N VAL A 40 -12.56 -10.20 -3.57
CA VAL A 40 -13.11 -11.57 -3.63
C VAL A 40 -12.82 -12.38 -2.38
N ASN A 41 -11.66 -12.15 -1.73
CA ASN A 41 -11.21 -12.95 -0.59
C ASN A 41 -11.42 -12.29 0.78
N ASP A 42 -12.12 -11.15 0.84
CA ASP A 42 -12.32 -10.36 2.06
C ASP A 42 -10.99 -9.97 2.76
N PHE A 43 -10.02 -9.52 1.97
CA PHE A 43 -8.76 -8.96 2.47
C PHE A 43 -8.76 -7.44 2.40
N ILE A 44 -8.00 -6.82 3.30
CA ILE A 44 -7.77 -5.38 3.32
C ILE A 44 -6.29 -5.06 3.13
N ILE A 45 -6.01 -3.97 2.44
CA ILE A 45 -4.64 -3.44 2.27
C ILE A 45 -4.34 -2.54 3.46
N THR A 46 -3.78 -3.10 4.52
CA THR A 46 -3.63 -2.42 5.83
C THR A 46 -2.82 -1.12 5.76
N ASN A 47 -1.92 -0.99 4.78
CA ASN A 47 -1.11 0.22 4.55
C ASN A 47 -1.95 1.46 4.18
N THR A 48 -3.25 1.29 3.91
CA THR A 48 -4.22 2.37 3.62
C THR A 48 -5.14 2.68 4.81
N TRP A 49 -5.02 1.93 5.91
CA TRP A 49 -5.89 2.08 7.08
C TRP A 49 -5.33 3.05 8.12
N TYR A 50 -4.01 3.14 8.23
CA TYR A 50 -3.34 4.02 9.20
C TYR A 50 -2.66 5.20 8.52
N GLN A 51 -2.88 6.39 9.07
CA GLN A 51 -2.20 7.59 8.64
C GLN A 51 -0.73 7.47 9.04
N ASN A 52 0.13 7.45 8.02
CA ASN A 52 1.57 7.50 8.19
C ASN A 52 2.04 8.93 7.89
N HIS A 53 3.11 9.35 8.57
CA HIS A 53 3.79 10.61 8.27
C HIS A 53 4.13 10.67 6.77
N VAL A 54 4.07 11.85 6.14
CA VAL A 54 4.26 12.03 4.68
C VAL A 54 5.55 11.40 4.16
N ARG A 55 6.65 11.49 4.93
CA ARG A 55 7.94 10.83 4.64
C ARG A 55 7.88 9.29 4.57
N ARG A 56 6.81 8.68 5.07
CA ARG A 56 6.58 7.23 5.15
C ARG A 56 5.39 6.80 4.29
N GLN A 57 5.11 7.46 3.17
CA GLN A 57 4.04 7.03 2.28
C GLN A 57 4.49 6.06 1.18
N TRP A 58 5.80 5.91 0.99
CA TRP A 58 6.42 5.06 -0.02
C TRP A 58 7.40 4.07 0.61
N THR A 59 7.67 2.97 -0.10
CA THR A 59 8.61 1.92 0.32
C THR A 59 9.82 1.85 -0.60
N TRP A 60 9.68 2.34 -1.84
CA TRP A 60 10.74 2.40 -2.83
C TRP A 60 10.86 3.79 -3.47
N LYS A 61 12.10 4.21 -3.74
CA LYS A 61 12.44 5.46 -4.45
C LYS A 61 13.40 5.12 -5.58
N SER A 62 13.15 5.67 -6.77
CA SER A 62 14.07 5.48 -7.90
C SER A 62 15.36 6.27 -7.69
N PRO A 63 16.50 5.83 -8.27
CA PRO A 63 17.73 6.60 -8.26
C PRO A 63 17.51 8.05 -8.72
N GLY A 64 18.02 9.03 -7.97
CA GLY A 64 17.83 10.45 -8.26
C GLY A 64 16.44 11.03 -7.93
N ASP A 65 15.65 10.37 -7.05
CA ASP A 65 14.33 10.82 -6.58
C ASP A 65 13.28 11.12 -7.67
N ARG A 66 13.43 10.51 -8.85
CA ARG A 66 12.49 10.73 -9.97
C ARG A 66 11.09 10.20 -9.71
N SER A 67 10.96 9.17 -8.88
CA SER A 67 9.70 8.51 -8.56
C SER A 67 9.75 7.83 -7.20
N ARG A 68 8.60 7.81 -6.54
CA ARG A 68 8.38 7.12 -5.26
C ARG A 68 7.22 6.16 -5.45
N ASN A 69 7.41 4.92 -5.02
CA ASN A 69 6.45 3.85 -5.19
C ASN A 69 6.12 3.21 -3.85
N LYS A 70 4.85 2.83 -3.70
CA LYS A 70 4.36 1.98 -2.63
C LYS A 70 4.06 0.63 -3.28
N ILE A 71 4.92 -0.36 -3.07
CA ILE A 71 4.81 -1.69 -3.70
C ILE A 71 4.82 -2.84 -2.68
N ASP A 72 5.23 -2.54 -1.44
CA ASP A 72 5.17 -3.48 -0.33
C ASP A 72 3.86 -3.30 0.45
N TYR A 73 3.14 -4.40 0.63
CA TYR A 73 1.86 -4.40 1.31
C TYR A 73 1.76 -5.48 2.38
N ILE A 74 1.04 -5.16 3.44
CA ILE A 74 0.55 -6.12 4.42
C ILE A 74 -0.95 -6.29 4.16
N LEU A 75 -1.34 -7.48 3.74
CA LEU A 75 -2.74 -7.87 3.58
C LEU A 75 -3.17 -8.65 4.80
N ILE A 76 -4.37 -8.39 5.31
CA ILE A 76 -5.01 -9.23 6.33
C ILE A 76 -6.45 -9.51 5.95
N GLN A 77 -7.02 -10.58 6.50
CA GLN A 77 -8.46 -10.80 6.41
C GLN A 77 -9.20 -9.69 7.17
N LYS A 78 -10.25 -9.16 6.56
CA LYS A 78 -11.08 -8.05 7.06
C LYS A 78 -11.61 -8.31 8.47
N ARG A 79 -11.93 -9.56 8.81
CA ARG A 79 -12.38 -9.96 10.15
C ARG A 79 -11.36 -9.68 11.26
N PHE A 80 -10.07 -9.65 10.93
CA PHE A 80 -8.98 -9.38 11.89
C PHE A 80 -8.52 -7.92 11.87
N ARG A 81 -9.23 -7.00 11.20
CA ARG A 81 -8.81 -5.60 11.09
C ARG A 81 -8.57 -4.92 12.43
N ASN A 82 -9.35 -5.27 13.45
CA ASN A 82 -9.24 -4.70 14.80
C ASN A 82 -8.04 -5.23 15.59
N ALA A 83 -7.37 -6.29 15.12
CA ALA A 83 -6.17 -6.82 15.76
C ALA A 83 -4.91 -6.00 15.43
N LEU A 84 -4.93 -5.22 14.34
CA LEU A 84 -3.86 -4.28 14.03
C LEU A 84 -4.01 -3.01 14.88
N LYS A 85 -2.91 -2.61 15.53
CA LYS A 85 -2.84 -1.37 16.31
C LYS A 85 -2.14 -0.25 15.54
N THR A 86 -1.12 -0.60 14.76
CA THR A 86 -0.30 0.36 14.03
C THR A 86 0.39 -0.34 12.86
N LEU A 87 0.54 0.38 11.75
CA LEU A 87 1.37 -0.04 10.63
C LEU A 87 2.33 1.09 10.28
N LYS A 88 3.62 0.77 10.22
CA LYS A 88 4.68 1.71 9.83
C LYS A 88 5.27 1.28 8.50
N LEU A 89 5.24 2.19 7.54
CA LEU A 89 6.00 2.08 6.31
C LEU A 89 7.44 2.54 6.58
N LEU A 90 8.40 1.71 6.23
CA LEU A 90 9.82 2.02 6.32
C LEU A 90 10.31 2.29 4.91
N PRO A 91 10.68 3.53 4.58
CA PRO A 91 11.38 3.82 3.34
C PRO A 91 12.64 2.96 3.26
N GLY A 92 12.91 2.35 2.11
CA GLY A 92 14.16 1.61 1.89
C GLY A 92 15.39 2.49 2.17
N ALA A 93 16.50 1.87 2.54
CA ALA A 93 17.77 2.57 2.76
C ALA A 93 18.12 3.40 1.52
N ASP A 94 18.45 4.67 1.75
CA ASP A 94 18.84 5.60 0.70
C ASP A 94 20.04 5.04 -0.06
N CYS A 95 19.82 4.50 -1.27
CA CYS A 95 20.89 4.34 -2.25
C CYS A 95 21.15 5.70 -2.88
N GLU A 96 21.57 6.69 -2.07
CA GLU A 96 22.23 7.88 -2.58
C GLU A 96 23.59 7.43 -3.13
N ARG A 97 23.80 7.68 -4.42
CA ARG A 97 25.06 7.44 -5.12
C ARG A 97 25.49 8.73 -5.78
#